data_AF-A0A934Q3I5-F1
#
_entry.id   AF-A0A934Q3I5-F1
#
_cell.length_a   1.000
_cell.length_b   1.000
_cell.length_c   1.000
_cell.angle_alpha   90.00
_cell.angle_beta   90.00
_cell.angle_gamma   90.00
#
_symmetry.space_group_name_H-M   'P 1'
#
loop_
_entity.id
_entity.type
_entity.pdbx_description
1 polymer ?
#
loop_
_entity_poly.entity_id
_entity_poly.type
_entity_poly.pdbx_seq_one_letter_code
_entity_poly.pdbx_strand_id
1 'polypeptide(L)'
;MVQGQDDADARRGSHQDYPEDRFDRPTAGGRVGAHRFAARQRYVWQYLVAAAVGFVLLTGLGIIGVQSLGGDRVDHLSDGRPSAPASEEVEAVLDPAATVAVFNGTEIPNLAAGVDGVITANGWGQIVLSDNAAASDVDISAVFYAAPEDEAAAEGLAAELGGLSTYEAPPEYGEYGARLVVLLGADYQGPGIAEAEQMTQEGQSEAPPTEEALPEEGQTPEENTLPEGGEAPVQ
;
A
#
# COMPACT_ATOMS: atom_id res chain seq x y z
N MET A 1 -2.08 111.35 28.16
CA MET A 1 -3.46 111.13 27.70
C MET A 1 -3.39 110.83 26.21
N VAL A 2 -4.12 109.80 25.73
CA VAL A 2 -4.27 109.35 24.32
C VAL A 2 -3.02 108.60 23.79
N GLN A 3 -2.89 107.26 23.66
CA GLN A 3 -3.75 106.14 23.21
C GLN A 3 -4.20 106.31 21.75
N GLY A 4 -3.98 105.46 20.76
CA GLY A 4 -3.38 104.13 20.61
C GLY A 4 -2.80 104.01 19.17
N GLN A 5 -2.04 102.94 18.88
CA GLN A 5 -2.42 101.86 17.94
C GLN A 5 -2.72 102.40 16.53
N ASP A 6 -1.88 102.17 15.53
CA ASP A 6 -1.85 100.93 14.75
C ASP A 6 -0.65 100.98 13.80
N ASP A 7 0.16 99.94 13.72
CA ASP A 7 1.00 99.60 12.55
C ASP A 7 1.65 98.23 12.77
N ALA A 8 0.81 97.22 13.01
CA ALA A 8 1.23 95.84 13.22
C ALA A 8 0.54 94.90 12.24
N ASP A 9 0.44 95.24 10.95
CA ASP A 9 -0.22 94.34 9.97
C ASP A 9 0.29 94.46 8.52
N ALA A 10 1.54 94.87 8.30
CA ALA A 10 2.03 95.16 6.95
C ALA A 10 2.75 93.99 6.23
N ARG A 11 2.59 92.71 6.61
CA ARG A 11 3.15 91.56 5.87
C ARG A 11 2.34 90.26 6.02
N ARG A 12 1.10 90.25 5.51
CA ARG A 12 0.35 89.00 5.30
C ARG A 12 -0.16 88.93 3.87
N GLY A 13 0.59 88.18 3.04
CA GLY A 13 0.20 87.51 1.80
C GLY A 13 -0.69 88.26 0.79
N SER A 14 -0.11 88.65 -0.34
CA SER A 14 -0.85 88.94 -1.57
C SER A 14 -1.69 87.73 -1.99
N HIS A 15 -3.02 87.84 -1.91
CA HIS A 15 -3.92 86.91 -2.60
C HIS A 15 -3.68 87.07 -4.11
N GLN A 16 -3.28 85.99 -4.77
CA GLN A 16 -3.24 85.95 -6.23
C GLN A 16 -4.68 85.73 -6.70
N ASP A 17 -5.29 86.73 -7.33
CA ASP A 17 -6.58 86.60 -7.98
C ASP A 17 -6.40 85.73 -9.23
N TYR A 18 -6.83 84.47 -9.14
CA TYR A 18 -6.89 83.56 -10.29
C TYR A 18 -8.20 83.81 -11.07
N PRO A 19 -8.19 83.69 -12.40
CA PRO A 19 -9.41 83.81 -13.19
C PRO A 19 -10.39 82.69 -12.82
N GLU A 20 -11.67 83.04 -12.61
CA GLU A 20 -12.73 82.07 -12.30
C GLU A 20 -12.77 80.94 -13.35
N ASP A 21 -12.54 79.69 -12.93
CA ASP A 21 -12.68 78.52 -13.78
C ASP A 21 -14.07 77.90 -13.59
N ARG A 22 -14.49 77.10 -14.56
CA ARG A 22 -15.78 76.41 -14.61
C ARG A 22 -15.98 75.43 -13.45
N PHE A 23 -14.94 75.13 -12.67
CA PHE A 23 -15.03 74.35 -11.43
C PHE A 23 -15.48 75.20 -10.22
N ASP A 24 -15.33 76.52 -10.29
CA ASP A 24 -15.74 77.45 -9.23
C ASP A 24 -17.25 77.76 -9.27
N ARG A 25 -17.93 77.40 -10.37
CA ARG A 25 -19.39 77.44 -10.50
C ARG A 25 -19.96 76.02 -10.58
N PRO A 26 -20.02 75.27 -9.46
CA PRO A 26 -20.76 74.02 -9.45
C PRO A 26 -22.23 74.34 -9.68
N THR A 27 -22.76 73.97 -10.87
CA THR A 27 -24.20 73.85 -11.06
C THR A 27 -24.71 72.92 -9.94
N ALA A 28 -25.83 73.23 -9.30
CA ALA A 28 -26.43 72.39 -8.26
C ALA A 28 -26.93 71.06 -8.85
N GLY A 29 -25.99 70.21 -9.25
CA GLY A 29 -26.19 68.83 -9.65
C GLY A 29 -26.26 67.99 -8.40
N GLY A 30 -27.34 67.24 -8.25
CA GLY A 30 -27.60 66.41 -7.07
C GLY A 30 -26.41 65.51 -6.73
N ARG A 31 -26.31 65.14 -5.45
CA ARG A 31 -25.24 64.29 -4.89
C ARG A 31 -25.06 63.02 -5.74
N VAL A 32 -24.06 63.01 -6.61
CA VAL A 32 -23.65 61.79 -7.33
C VAL A 32 -22.71 61.02 -6.42
N GLY A 33 -23.30 60.22 -5.54
CA GLY A 33 -22.54 59.23 -4.77
C GLY A 33 -21.98 58.17 -5.71
N ALA A 34 -20.72 57.79 -5.51
CA ALA A 34 -20.09 56.69 -6.24
C ALA A 34 -21.01 55.45 -6.19
N HIS A 35 -21.52 55.04 -7.34
CA HIS A 35 -22.34 53.84 -7.49
C HIS A 35 -21.47 52.60 -7.23
N ARG A 36 -21.27 52.26 -5.97
CA ARG A 36 -20.87 50.92 -5.59
C ARG A 36 -22.07 50.00 -5.83
N PHE A 37 -22.02 49.24 -6.91
CA PHE A 37 -22.88 48.07 -7.04
C PHE A 37 -22.43 47.08 -5.97
N ALA A 38 -23.09 47.10 -4.82
CA ALA A 38 -23.03 45.97 -3.91
C ALA A 38 -23.63 44.79 -4.68
N ALA A 39 -22.78 43.87 -5.16
CA ALA A 39 -23.24 42.65 -5.78
C ALA A 39 -24.20 41.99 -4.78
N ARG A 40 -25.47 41.88 -5.16
CA ARG A 40 -26.49 41.26 -4.32
C ARG A 40 -26.16 39.78 -4.27
N GLN A 41 -25.38 39.38 -3.27
CA GLN A 41 -25.07 38.00 -2.96
C GLN A 41 -26.33 37.33 -2.42
N ARG A 42 -27.21 36.95 -3.33
CA ARG A 42 -28.43 36.25 -3.00
C ARG A 42 -28.75 35.33 -4.16
N TYR A 43 -29.08 34.09 -3.79
CA TYR A 43 -29.45 32.95 -4.63
C TYR A 43 -28.34 31.99 -5.10
N VAL A 44 -27.06 32.37 -5.19
CA VAL A 44 -26.00 31.40 -5.58
C VAL A 44 -25.86 30.26 -4.55
N TRP A 45 -25.92 30.58 -3.25
CA TRP A 45 -25.84 29.57 -2.20
C TRP A 45 -27.02 28.60 -2.20
N GLN A 46 -28.20 29.04 -2.65
CA GLN A 46 -29.36 28.14 -2.77
C GLN A 46 -29.17 27.12 -3.89
N TYR A 47 -28.53 27.49 -4.99
CA TYR A 47 -28.15 26.52 -6.03
C TYR A 47 -27.10 25.52 -5.53
N LEU A 48 -26.15 25.96 -4.69
CA LEU A 48 -25.18 25.04 -4.07
C LEU A 48 -25.85 24.06 -3.10
N VAL A 49 -26.79 24.53 -2.27
CA VAL A 49 -27.57 23.65 -1.38
C VAL A 49 -28.44 22.70 -2.20
N ALA A 50 -29.11 23.17 -3.25
CA ALA A 50 -29.91 22.33 -4.12
C ALA A 50 -29.07 21.27 -4.85
N ALA A 51 -27.87 21.64 -5.31
CA ALA A 51 -26.94 20.71 -5.94
C ALA A 51 -26.43 19.64 -4.95
N ALA A 52 -26.10 20.04 -3.72
CA ALA A 52 -25.68 19.10 -2.68
C ALA A 52 -26.81 18.11 -2.32
N VAL A 53 -28.05 18.61 -2.16
CA VAL A 53 -29.21 17.74 -1.90
C VAL A 53 -29.48 16.80 -3.07
N GLY A 54 -29.41 17.30 -4.30
CA GLY A 54 -29.57 16.48 -5.51
C GLY A 54 -28.51 15.39 -5.61
N PHE A 55 -27.25 15.71 -5.30
CA PHE A 55 -26.16 14.73 -5.28
C PHE A 55 -26.42 13.63 -4.24
N VAL A 56 -26.76 13.99 -3.00
CA VAL A 56 -27.07 13.00 -1.94
C VAL A 56 -28.25 12.11 -2.34
N LEU A 57 -29.29 12.69 -2.96
CA LEU A 57 -30.43 11.91 -3.46
C LEU A 57 -30.03 10.95 -4.58
N LEU A 58 -29.26 11.40 -5.57
CA LEU A 58 -28.82 10.54 -6.68
C LEU A 58 -27.89 9.43 -6.19
N THR A 59 -26.95 9.74 -5.28
CA THR A 59 -26.08 8.75 -4.67
C THR A 59 -26.88 7.74 -3.84
N GLY A 60 -27.79 8.20 -2.98
CA GLY A 60 -28.63 7.32 -2.17
C GLY A 60 -29.53 6.42 -3.02
N LEU A 61 -30.17 6.99 -4.05
CA LEU A 61 -31.03 6.24 -4.96
C LEU A 61 -30.22 5.26 -5.83
N GLY A 62 -29.00 5.64 -6.22
CA GLY A 62 -28.07 4.77 -6.93
C GLY A 62 -27.60 3.59 -6.07
N ILE A 63 -27.24 3.84 -4.80
CA ILE A 63 -26.90 2.78 -3.84
C ILE A 63 -28.09 1.85 -3.65
N ILE A 64 -29.30 2.38 -3.42
CA ILE A 64 -30.51 1.56 -3.27
C ILE A 64 -30.82 0.77 -4.54
N GLY A 65 -30.63 1.35 -5.74
CA GLY A 65 -30.85 0.66 -7.00
C GLY A 65 -29.89 -0.51 -7.22
N VAL A 66 -28.59 -0.31 -6.93
CA VAL A 66 -27.58 -1.38 -6.99
C VAL A 66 -27.85 -2.45 -5.92
N GLN A 67 -28.21 -2.03 -4.71
CA GLN A 67 -28.56 -2.94 -3.61
C GLN A 67 -29.88 -3.68 -3.86
N SER A 68 -30.85 -3.14 -4.60
CA SER A 68 -32.07 -3.88 -4.93
C SER A 68 -31.83 -4.91 -6.04
N LEU A 69 -30.86 -4.69 -6.94
CA LEU A 69 -30.48 -5.66 -7.97
C LEU A 69 -29.48 -6.72 -7.45
N GLY A 70 -28.65 -6.37 -6.47
CA GLY A 70 -27.71 -7.27 -5.80
C GLY A 70 -28.23 -7.90 -4.49
N GLY A 71 -29.24 -7.29 -3.88
CA GLY A 71 -29.77 -7.62 -2.54
C GLY A 71 -30.49 -8.95 -2.48
N ASP A 72 -31.30 -9.26 -3.49
CA ASP A 72 -31.92 -10.58 -3.63
C ASP A 72 -30.84 -11.68 -3.70
N ARG A 73 -29.63 -11.39 -4.21
CA ARG A 73 -28.53 -12.36 -4.27
C ARG A 73 -27.82 -12.53 -2.92
N VAL A 74 -27.82 -11.55 -2.01
CA VAL A 74 -27.18 -11.65 -0.68
C VAL A 74 -28.11 -12.15 0.42
N ASP A 75 -29.42 -11.92 0.34
CA ASP A 75 -30.38 -12.53 1.28
C ASP A 75 -30.47 -14.06 1.11
N HIS A 76 -30.26 -14.58 -0.09
CA HIS A 76 -30.16 -16.03 -0.34
C HIS A 76 -28.83 -16.68 0.11
N LEU A 77 -27.84 -15.88 0.53
CA LEU A 77 -26.54 -16.36 1.02
C LEU A 77 -26.44 -16.38 2.55
N SER A 78 -27.43 -15.84 3.27
CA SER A 78 -27.42 -15.84 4.75
C SER A 78 -27.97 -17.13 5.39
N ASP A 79 -28.54 -18.05 4.60
CA ASP A 79 -29.00 -19.38 5.06
C ASP A 79 -28.11 -20.55 4.56
N GLY A 80 -26.99 -20.25 3.90
CA GLY A 80 -26.08 -21.26 3.38
C GLY A 80 -24.64 -20.75 3.39
N ARG A 81 -23.79 -21.46 4.15
CA ARG A 81 -22.31 -21.44 4.12
C ARG A 81 -21.74 -20.82 2.84
N PRO A 82 -20.76 -19.90 2.89
CA PRO A 82 -20.27 -19.22 1.70
C PRO A 82 -19.75 -20.25 0.70
N SER A 83 -20.49 -20.42 -0.39
CA SER A 83 -19.98 -21.03 -1.61
C SER A 83 -19.28 -19.92 -2.37
N ALA A 84 -17.97 -20.09 -2.59
CA ALA A 84 -17.17 -19.28 -3.49
C ALA A 84 -17.89 -19.12 -4.85
N PRO A 85 -17.62 -18.05 -5.62
CA PRO A 85 -18.13 -17.96 -6.98
C PRO A 85 -17.75 -19.25 -7.71
N ALA A 86 -18.74 -19.93 -8.30
CA ALA A 86 -18.48 -21.07 -9.16
C ALA A 86 -17.67 -20.54 -10.36
N SER A 87 -16.35 -20.68 -10.26
CA SER A 87 -15.47 -20.78 -11.43
C SER A 87 -16.03 -21.91 -12.30
N GLU A 88 -15.92 -21.79 -13.61
CA GLU A 88 -16.25 -22.89 -14.51
C GLU A 88 -15.41 -24.10 -14.06
N GLU A 89 -16.06 -25.06 -13.41
CA GLU A 89 -15.39 -26.11 -12.64
C GLU A 89 -14.74 -27.08 -13.63
N VAL A 90 -13.50 -26.79 -14.00
CA VAL A 90 -12.59 -27.80 -14.52
C VAL A 90 -12.47 -28.85 -13.42
N GLU A 91 -12.73 -30.12 -13.77
CA GLU A 91 -12.64 -31.22 -12.82
C GLU A 91 -11.23 -31.23 -12.23
N ALA A 92 -11.13 -30.98 -10.92
CA ALA A 92 -9.86 -30.93 -10.21
C ALA A 92 -9.19 -32.31 -10.25
N VAL A 93 -8.05 -32.40 -10.92
CA VAL A 93 -7.29 -33.65 -11.09
C VAL A 93 -5.87 -33.43 -10.63
N LEU A 94 -5.51 -34.01 -9.48
CA LEU A 94 -4.14 -33.93 -8.97
C LEU A 94 -3.14 -34.67 -9.90
N ASP A 95 -2.05 -34.00 -10.29
CA ASP A 95 -0.95 -34.58 -11.09
C ASP A 95 0.37 -34.63 -10.29
N PRO A 96 0.73 -35.80 -9.70
CA PRO A 96 1.99 -35.97 -8.97
C PRO A 96 3.26 -35.77 -9.81
N ALA A 97 3.16 -35.76 -11.14
CA ALA A 97 4.27 -35.53 -12.05
C ALA A 97 4.39 -34.06 -12.48
N ALA A 98 3.46 -33.18 -12.07
CA ALA A 98 3.56 -31.75 -12.33
C ALA A 98 4.75 -31.15 -11.57
N THR A 99 5.55 -30.34 -12.26
CA THR A 99 6.63 -29.58 -11.61
C THR A 99 6.05 -28.33 -10.96
N VAL A 100 6.37 -28.13 -9.69
CA VAL A 100 5.79 -27.07 -8.85
C VAL A 100 6.89 -26.15 -8.34
N ALA A 101 6.70 -24.84 -8.51
CA ALA A 101 7.48 -23.82 -7.81
C ALA A 101 6.62 -23.20 -6.69
N VAL A 102 7.18 -23.07 -5.49
CA VAL A 102 6.48 -22.48 -4.34
C VAL A 102 7.16 -21.17 -3.96
N PHE A 103 6.38 -20.09 -3.91
CA PHE A 103 6.86 -18.76 -3.55
C PHE A 103 6.12 -18.19 -2.35
N ASN A 104 6.89 -17.81 -1.33
CA ASN A 104 6.37 -17.13 -0.16
C ASN A 104 6.26 -15.62 -0.40
N GLY A 105 5.04 -15.13 -0.59
CA GLY A 105 4.72 -13.71 -0.70
C GLY A 105 4.31 -13.06 0.62
N THR A 106 4.69 -13.63 1.77
CA THR A 106 4.33 -13.15 3.11
C THR A 106 5.57 -12.86 3.96
N GLU A 107 5.36 -12.24 5.13
CA GLU A 107 6.40 -12.06 6.16
C GLU A 107 6.62 -13.32 7.03
N ILE A 108 5.86 -14.40 6.82
CA ILE A 108 5.97 -15.63 7.61
C ILE A 108 7.25 -16.36 7.19
N PRO A 109 8.24 -16.54 8.08
CA PRO A 109 9.48 -17.21 7.74
C PRO A 109 9.24 -18.69 7.43
N ASN A 110 10.03 -19.24 6.51
CA ASN A 110 10.02 -20.66 6.12
C ASN A 110 8.68 -21.18 5.56
N LEU A 111 7.71 -20.32 5.24
CA LEU A 111 6.40 -20.75 4.76
C LEU A 111 6.48 -21.58 3.46
N ALA A 112 7.29 -21.14 2.49
CA ALA A 112 7.50 -21.90 1.25
C ALA A 112 8.12 -23.29 1.52
N ALA A 113 9.06 -23.39 2.47
CA ALA A 113 9.66 -24.66 2.86
C ALA A 113 8.67 -25.58 3.59
N GLY A 114 7.80 -25.02 4.42
CA GLY A 114 6.72 -25.76 5.07
C GLY A 114 5.74 -26.35 4.05
N VAL A 115 5.30 -25.53 3.08
CA VAL A 115 4.39 -25.96 2.01
C VAL A 115 5.05 -26.97 1.07
N ASP A 116 6.32 -26.77 0.68
CA ASP A 116 7.13 -27.75 -0.05
C ASP A 116 7.15 -29.10 0.67
N GLY A 117 7.45 -29.11 1.97
CA GLY A 117 7.45 -30.32 2.78
C GLY A 117 6.12 -31.07 2.73
N VAL A 118 5.00 -30.36 2.79
CA VAL A 118 3.66 -30.94 2.68
C VAL A 118 3.41 -31.51 1.28
N ILE A 119 3.71 -30.76 0.22
CA ILE A 119 3.51 -31.21 -1.17
C ILE A 119 4.32 -32.48 -1.44
N THR A 120 5.59 -32.48 -1.02
CA THR A 120 6.49 -33.61 -1.18
C THR A 120 6.03 -34.82 -0.36
N ALA A 121 5.60 -34.62 0.90
CA ALA A 121 5.16 -35.70 1.78
C ALA A 121 3.89 -36.40 1.28
N ASN A 122 2.97 -35.64 0.68
CA ASN A 122 1.71 -36.19 0.17
C ASN A 122 1.80 -36.60 -1.32
N GLY A 123 2.91 -36.32 -1.99
CA GLY A 123 3.10 -36.64 -3.41
C GLY A 123 2.18 -35.85 -4.33
N TRP A 124 1.91 -34.59 -4.00
CA TRP A 124 1.01 -33.71 -4.76
C TRP A 124 1.66 -33.08 -6.00
N GLY A 125 2.99 -33.20 -6.12
CA GLY A 125 3.76 -32.69 -7.26
C GLY A 125 5.26 -32.87 -7.04
N GLN A 126 6.07 -32.47 -8.03
CA GLN A 126 7.53 -32.45 -7.95
C GLN A 126 8.00 -31.02 -7.71
N ILE A 127 8.48 -30.71 -6.50
CA ILE A 127 9.03 -29.39 -6.22
C ILE A 127 10.33 -29.19 -6.98
N VAL A 128 10.37 -28.16 -7.83
CA VAL A 128 11.57 -27.74 -8.57
C VAL A 128 12.21 -26.48 -7.98
N LEU A 129 11.43 -25.67 -7.26
CA LEU A 129 11.88 -24.43 -6.64
C LEU A 129 11.01 -24.11 -5.43
N SER A 130 11.64 -23.69 -4.34
CA SER A 130 10.97 -23.18 -3.15
C SER A 130 11.78 -22.01 -2.60
N ASP A 131 11.21 -20.80 -2.65
CA ASP A 131 11.91 -19.57 -2.22
C ASP A 131 10.89 -18.49 -1.81
N ASN A 132 11.40 -17.33 -1.39
CA ASN A 132 10.58 -16.15 -1.20
C ASN A 132 10.22 -15.52 -2.55
N ALA A 133 9.02 -14.98 -2.64
CA ALA A 133 8.61 -14.16 -3.76
C ALA A 133 9.42 -12.85 -3.77
N ALA A 134 9.37 -12.14 -4.90
CA ALA A 134 10.01 -10.82 -5.02
C ALA A 134 9.41 -9.76 -4.07
N ALA A 135 8.19 -9.99 -3.59
CA ALA A 135 7.46 -9.13 -2.68
C ALA A 135 6.85 -9.97 -1.55
N SER A 136 6.84 -9.44 -0.33
CA SER A 136 6.32 -10.10 0.87
C SER A 136 4.98 -9.53 1.37
N ASP A 137 4.36 -8.66 0.59
CA ASP A 137 3.08 -7.98 0.84
C ASP A 137 1.98 -8.46 -0.12
N VAL A 138 2.05 -9.72 -0.55
CA VAL A 138 1.02 -10.32 -1.42
C VAL A 138 -0.23 -10.60 -0.58
N ASP A 139 -1.37 -10.01 -0.97
CA ASP A 139 -2.63 -10.20 -0.23
C ASP A 139 -3.28 -11.56 -0.49
N ILE A 140 -3.22 -12.06 -1.73
CA ILE A 140 -4.02 -13.20 -2.21
C ILE A 140 -3.13 -14.36 -2.65
N SER A 141 -3.48 -15.55 -2.18
CA SER A 141 -2.84 -16.82 -2.52
C SER A 141 -3.44 -17.41 -3.78
N ALA A 142 -2.60 -17.89 -4.69
CA ALA A 142 -3.03 -18.45 -5.96
C ALA A 142 -2.09 -19.53 -6.50
N VAL A 143 -2.65 -20.42 -7.32
CA VAL A 143 -1.90 -21.39 -8.12
C VAL A 143 -1.97 -20.98 -9.59
N PHE A 144 -0.81 -20.73 -10.18
CA PHE A 144 -0.66 -20.37 -11.58
C PHE A 144 -0.26 -21.58 -12.41
N TYR A 145 -0.88 -21.78 -13.57
CA TYR A 145 -0.51 -22.86 -14.50
C TYR A 145 0.12 -22.30 -15.78
N ALA A 146 1.16 -22.96 -16.28
CA ALA A 146 1.91 -22.51 -17.45
C ALA A 146 1.17 -22.75 -18.79
N ALA A 147 0.32 -23.77 -18.84
CA ALA A 147 -0.40 -24.16 -20.04
C ALA A 147 -1.84 -24.59 -19.69
N PRO A 148 -2.83 -24.38 -20.59
CA PRO A 148 -4.23 -24.68 -20.31
C PRO A 148 -4.47 -26.18 -20.03
N GLU A 149 -3.63 -27.08 -20.54
CA GLU A 149 -3.67 -28.50 -20.18
C GLU A 149 -3.35 -28.79 -18.70
N ASP A 150 -2.69 -27.86 -18.00
CA ASP A 150 -2.31 -27.98 -16.59
C ASP A 150 -3.36 -27.38 -15.64
N GLU A 151 -4.45 -26.80 -16.17
CA GLU A 151 -5.51 -26.16 -15.37
C GLU A 151 -6.14 -27.15 -14.38
N ALA A 152 -6.45 -28.37 -14.81
CA ALA A 152 -6.98 -29.41 -13.92
C ALA A 152 -6.00 -29.81 -12.81
N ALA A 153 -4.69 -29.79 -13.11
CA ALA A 153 -3.64 -30.06 -12.13
C ALA A 153 -3.48 -28.92 -11.12
N ALA A 154 -3.62 -27.67 -11.58
CA ALA A 154 -3.64 -26.50 -10.72
C ALA A 154 -4.83 -26.54 -9.76
N GLU A 155 -6.03 -26.84 -10.26
CA GLU A 155 -7.24 -26.99 -9.44
C GLU A 155 -7.10 -28.11 -8.40
N GLY A 156 -6.53 -29.25 -8.81
CA GLY A 156 -6.25 -30.37 -7.89
C GLY A 156 -5.30 -29.96 -6.76
N LEU A 157 -4.19 -29.29 -7.09
CA LEU A 157 -3.25 -28.81 -6.09
C LEU A 157 -3.84 -27.69 -5.22
N ALA A 158 -4.59 -26.77 -5.83
CA ALA A 158 -5.24 -25.67 -5.12
C ALA A 158 -6.27 -26.15 -4.09
N ALA A 159 -7.03 -27.20 -4.41
CA ALA A 159 -7.95 -27.83 -3.48
C ALA A 159 -7.24 -28.38 -2.23
N GLU A 160 -6.13 -29.09 -2.42
CA GLU A 160 -5.34 -29.66 -1.31
C GLU A 160 -4.65 -28.58 -0.45
N LEU A 161 -4.29 -27.44 -1.06
CA LEU A 161 -3.69 -26.30 -0.36
C LEU A 161 -4.70 -25.39 0.34
N GLY A 162 -5.96 -25.81 0.46
CA GLY A 162 -7.00 -25.07 1.19
C GLY A 162 -8.00 -24.33 0.29
N GLY A 163 -8.09 -24.68 -0.99
CA GLY A 163 -9.02 -24.08 -1.95
C GLY A 163 -8.53 -22.74 -2.48
N LEU A 164 -7.27 -22.70 -2.94
CA LEU A 164 -6.68 -21.49 -3.54
C LEU A 164 -7.34 -21.16 -4.88
N SER A 165 -7.23 -19.90 -5.31
CA SER A 165 -7.69 -19.51 -6.65
C SER A 165 -6.65 -19.93 -7.70
N THR A 166 -7.12 -20.34 -8.87
CA THR A 166 -6.28 -20.72 -10.01
C THR A 166 -6.30 -19.65 -11.10
N TYR A 167 -5.16 -19.43 -11.75
CA TYR A 167 -5.05 -18.50 -12.87
C TYR A 167 -4.02 -18.98 -13.88
N GLU A 168 -4.14 -18.52 -15.13
CA GLU A 168 -3.08 -18.72 -16.11
C GLU A 168 -1.82 -17.92 -15.68
N ALA A 169 -0.66 -18.57 -15.74
CA ALA A 169 0.60 -17.97 -15.36
C ALA A 169 0.98 -16.87 -16.36
N PRO A 170 1.37 -15.67 -15.87
CA PRO A 170 1.89 -14.65 -16.77
C PRO A 170 3.28 -15.08 -17.28
N PRO A 171 3.72 -14.61 -18.46
CA PRO A 171 4.84 -15.19 -19.20
C PRO A 171 6.18 -15.18 -18.45
N GLU A 172 6.34 -14.28 -17.47
CA GLU A 172 7.53 -14.19 -16.63
C GLU A 172 7.73 -15.44 -15.77
N TYR A 173 6.66 -16.15 -15.42
CA TYR A 173 6.73 -17.37 -14.62
C TYR A 173 7.27 -18.57 -15.40
N GLY A 174 7.30 -18.49 -16.73
CA GLY A 174 7.90 -19.52 -17.58
C GLY A 174 9.41 -19.67 -17.37
N GLU A 175 10.08 -18.66 -16.80
CA GLU A 175 11.52 -18.70 -16.52
C GLU A 175 11.89 -19.70 -15.41
N TYR A 176 10.95 -20.01 -14.51
CA TYR A 176 11.17 -20.95 -13.41
C TYR A 176 11.15 -22.42 -13.85
N GLY A 177 10.70 -22.73 -15.07
CA GLY A 177 10.64 -24.10 -15.59
C GLY A 177 9.65 -25.02 -14.87
N ALA A 178 8.72 -24.46 -14.10
CA ALA A 178 7.65 -25.18 -13.42
C ALA A 178 6.35 -25.15 -14.25
N ARG A 179 5.60 -26.25 -14.24
CA ARG A 179 4.25 -26.33 -14.82
C ARG A 179 3.23 -25.58 -13.97
N LEU A 180 3.41 -25.64 -12.66
CA LEU A 180 2.56 -25.00 -11.66
C LEU A 180 3.40 -24.08 -10.78
N VAL A 181 2.89 -22.89 -10.48
CA VAL A 181 3.53 -21.96 -9.57
C VAL A 181 2.55 -21.55 -8.47
N VAL A 182 2.91 -21.85 -7.23
CA VAL A 182 2.13 -21.52 -6.04
C VAL A 182 2.66 -20.21 -5.47
N LEU A 183 1.84 -19.17 -5.44
CA LEU A 183 2.13 -17.92 -4.74
C LEU A 183 1.32 -17.87 -3.45
N LEU A 184 2.00 -17.79 -2.32
CA LEU A 184 1.40 -17.74 -0.99
C LEU A 184 1.25 -16.28 -0.54
N GLY A 185 0.03 -15.83 -0.32
CA GLY A 185 -0.32 -14.51 0.18
C GLY A 185 -0.75 -14.50 1.64
N ALA A 186 -1.06 -13.32 2.17
CA ALA A 186 -1.46 -13.11 3.56
C ALA A 186 -2.78 -13.81 3.93
N ASP A 187 -3.61 -14.15 2.96
CA ASP A 187 -4.84 -14.92 3.13
C ASP A 187 -4.61 -16.43 3.27
N TYR A 188 -3.37 -16.92 3.10
CA TYR A 188 -3.05 -18.34 3.14
C TYR A 188 -3.35 -18.95 4.51
N GLN A 189 -4.20 -19.97 4.53
CA GLN A 189 -4.61 -20.72 5.72
C GLN A 189 -4.49 -22.24 5.53
N GLY A 190 -3.74 -22.66 4.51
CA GLY A 190 -3.54 -24.05 4.14
C GLY A 190 -2.50 -24.79 4.99
N PRO A 191 -2.19 -26.05 4.65
CA PRO A 191 -1.17 -26.85 5.33
C PRO A 191 0.24 -26.26 5.13
N GLY A 192 1.21 -26.58 5.99
CA GLY A 192 2.59 -26.08 5.87
C GLY A 192 2.93 -24.92 6.80
N ILE A 193 1.93 -24.22 7.36
CA ILE A 193 2.14 -23.13 8.32
C ILE A 193 2.77 -23.66 9.63
N ALA A 194 2.26 -24.77 10.15
CA ALA A 194 2.76 -25.35 11.41
C ALA A 194 4.18 -25.91 11.25
N GLU A 195 4.50 -26.46 10.09
CA GLU A 195 5.83 -26.93 9.71
C GLU A 195 6.82 -25.76 9.64
N ALA A 196 6.40 -24.64 9.03
CA ALA A 196 7.21 -23.42 8.95
C ALA A 196 7.50 -22.80 10.34
N GLU A 197 6.52 -22.80 11.24
CA GLU A 197 6.69 -22.35 12.63
C GLU A 197 7.72 -23.21 13.38
N GLN A 198 7.66 -24.53 13.22
CA GLN A 198 8.61 -25.46 13.84
C GLN A 198 10.03 -25.20 13.35
N MET A 199 10.24 -25.10 12.03
CA MET A 199 11.55 -24.80 11.44
C MET A 199 12.12 -23.47 11.95
N THR A 200 11.25 -22.48 12.16
CA THR A 200 11.65 -21.17 12.70
C THR A 200 12.09 -21.27 14.16
N GLN A 201 11.40 -22.07 14.97
CA GLN A 201 11.75 -22.28 16.39
C GLN A 201 13.05 -23.09 16.55
N GLU A 202 13.26 -24.10 15.71
CA GLU A 202 14.49 -24.90 15.68
C GLU A 202 15.70 -24.03 15.30
N GLY A 203 15.57 -23.20 14.25
CA GLY A 203 16.63 -22.27 13.83
C GLY A 203 16.99 -21.22 14.88
N GLN A 204 16.04 -20.82 15.74
CA GLN A 204 16.29 -19.91 16.87
C GLN A 204 16.97 -20.59 18.07
N SER A 205 16.79 -21.91 18.20
CA SER A 205 17.39 -22.70 19.30
C SER A 205 18.87 -23.01 19.05
N GLU A 206 19.35 -22.88 17.81
CA GLU A 206 20.74 -23.15 17.42
C GLU A 206 21.64 -21.89 17.43
N ALA A 207 21.10 -20.70 17.75
CA ALA A 207 21.90 -19.50 17.94
C ALA A 207 22.75 -19.61 19.22
N PRO A 208 24.09 -19.38 19.19
CA PRO A 208 24.93 -19.50 20.37
C PRO A 208 24.51 -18.45 21.42
N PRO A 209 24.61 -18.77 22.73
CA PRO A 209 24.30 -17.80 23.76
C PRO A 209 25.22 -16.59 23.58
N THR A 210 24.62 -15.40 23.59
CA THR A 210 25.34 -14.12 23.58
C THR A 210 26.30 -14.11 24.77
N GLU A 211 27.60 -14.27 24.50
CA GLU A 211 28.63 -14.26 25.53
C GLU A 211 28.66 -12.87 26.19
N GLU A 212 28.37 -12.89 27.49
CA GLU A 212 28.39 -11.76 28.38
C GLU A 212 29.72 -11.01 28.34
N ALA A 213 29.62 -9.70 28.58
CA ALA A 213 30.69 -8.77 28.88
C ALA A 213 31.87 -9.40 29.64
N LEU A 214 33.07 -9.32 29.04
CA LEU A 214 34.33 -9.43 29.77
C LEU A 214 34.83 -8.02 30.14
N PRO A 215 35.12 -7.73 31.41
CA PRO A 215 35.71 -6.46 31.81
C PRO A 215 37.20 -6.41 31.44
N GLU A 216 37.67 -5.20 31.14
CA GLU A 216 39.10 -4.89 31.11
C GLU A 216 39.81 -5.34 32.39
N GLU A 217 41.01 -5.93 32.28
CA GLU A 217 42.21 -5.55 33.04
C GLU A 217 43.47 -6.27 32.49
N GLY A 218 44.56 -5.52 32.27
CA GLY A 218 45.88 -5.98 32.70
C GLY A 218 46.91 -6.48 31.66
N GLN A 219 47.74 -5.55 31.18
CA GLN A 219 49.21 -5.68 31.00
C GLN A 219 49.83 -6.62 29.92
N THR A 220 50.49 -5.97 28.96
CA THR A 220 51.61 -6.42 28.10
C THR A 220 52.95 -6.43 28.89
N PRO A 221 54.15 -6.72 28.30
CA PRO A 221 54.58 -7.57 27.16
C PRO A 221 55.83 -8.46 27.53
N GLU A 222 56.56 -8.97 26.52
CA GLU A 222 57.89 -9.66 26.55
C GLU A 222 57.81 -11.21 26.69
N GLU A 223 58.65 -12.07 26.12
CA GLU A 223 60.01 -11.97 25.60
C GLU A 223 60.29 -13.24 24.73
N ASN A 224 61.00 -13.05 23.62
CA ASN A 224 62.02 -13.93 23.01
C ASN A 224 62.02 -15.45 23.29
N THR A 225 62.04 -16.28 22.24
CA THR A 225 63.21 -17.11 21.83
C THR A 225 62.82 -18.22 20.84
N LEU A 226 63.35 -18.13 19.61
CA LEU A 226 63.80 -19.31 18.86
C LEU A 226 65.12 -19.79 19.51
N PRO A 227 65.37 -21.11 19.56
CA PRO A 227 66.35 -21.64 18.59
C PRO A 227 66.09 -23.07 18.10
N GLU A 228 66.47 -23.26 16.84
CA GLU A 228 67.43 -24.25 16.32
C GLU A 228 67.38 -25.73 16.76
N GLY A 229 67.31 -26.62 15.77
CA GLY A 229 68.19 -27.80 15.75
C GLY A 229 67.51 -29.15 15.60
N GLY A 230 67.76 -29.79 14.44
CA GLY A 230 68.24 -31.17 14.47
C GLY A 230 67.43 -32.24 13.73
N GLU A 231 68.18 -33.06 12.99
CA GLU A 231 67.86 -34.38 12.40
C GLU A 231 67.07 -34.40 11.08
N ALA A 232 67.49 -35.12 10.03
CA ALA A 232 68.65 -35.99 9.80
C ALA A 232 68.72 -36.33 8.27
N PRO A 233 69.84 -36.87 7.75
CA PRO A 233 70.14 -36.93 6.33
C PRO A 233 69.77 -38.25 5.61
N VAL A 234 69.58 -38.11 4.29
CA VAL A 234 70.04 -38.95 3.16
C VAL A 234 70.17 -40.46 3.39
N GLN A 235 69.34 -41.24 2.67
CA GLN A 235 69.75 -42.19 1.63
C GLN A 235 68.69 -42.28 0.52
#